data_AF-A0A7Y8LGL5-F1
#
_entry.id   AF-A0A7Y8LGL5-F1
#
_cell.length_a   1.000
_cell.length_b   1.000
_cell.length_c   1.000
_cell.angle_alpha   90.00
_cell.angle_beta   90.00
_cell.angle_gamma   90.00
#
_symmetry.space_group_name_H-M   'P 1'
#
loop_
_entity.id
_entity.type
_entity.pdbx_description
1 polymer ?
#
loop_
_entity_poly.entity_id
_entity_poly.type
_entity_poly.pdbx_seq_one_letter_code
_entity_poly.pdbx_strand_id
1 'polypeptide(L)'
;MRLKTHAVALSGEVEEAASRMEMVFKNAGLAVPAVPEALAGAGIDVGRARTLLELLLRQGLLVRISPDLIYHREALDKLRQMLASRRGQPFTVPEFKEWTGISRKFAIPLLEYFDKERVTRRLADKRVVV
;
A
#
# COMPACT_ATOMS: atom_id res chain seq x y z
N MET A 1 -22.11 38.84 5.63
CA MET A 1 -21.16 37.81 6.09
C MET A 1 -21.72 36.43 5.74
N ARG A 2 -21.15 35.75 4.75
CA ARG A 2 -21.51 34.37 4.36
C ARG A 2 -20.21 33.54 4.38
N LEU A 3 -20.35 32.23 4.60
CA LEU A 3 -19.34 31.15 4.51
C LEU A 3 -18.78 30.63 5.85
N LYS A 4 -19.61 29.83 6.54
CA LYS A 4 -19.12 28.71 7.35
C LYS A 4 -19.73 27.36 6.91
N THR A 5 -20.81 27.36 6.13
CA THR A 5 -21.54 26.16 5.72
C THR A 5 -20.95 25.46 4.50
N HIS A 6 -20.32 26.15 3.54
CA HIS A 6 -19.74 25.49 2.37
C HIS A 6 -18.42 24.77 2.66
N ALA A 7 -17.62 25.25 3.61
CA ALA A 7 -16.35 24.62 3.97
C ALA A 7 -16.56 23.25 4.65
N VAL A 8 -17.60 23.12 5.49
CA VAL A 8 -17.92 21.87 6.22
C VAL A 8 -18.53 20.81 5.30
N ALA A 9 -19.33 21.21 4.31
CA ALA A 9 -19.88 20.28 3.33
C ALA A 9 -18.78 19.73 2.39
N LEU A 10 -17.87 20.61 1.92
CA LEU A 10 -16.75 20.18 1.08
C LEU A 10 -15.79 19.23 1.81
N SER A 11 -15.54 19.47 3.11
CA SER A 11 -14.66 18.59 3.90
C SER A 11 -15.26 17.20 4.08
N GLY A 12 -16.58 17.10 4.32
CA GLY A 12 -17.27 15.81 4.44
C GLY A 12 -17.22 14.98 3.16
N GLU A 13 -17.49 15.59 2.00
CA GLU A 13 -17.40 14.89 0.71
C GLU A 13 -15.98 14.38 0.39
N VAL A 14 -14.96 15.16 0.75
CA VAL A 14 -13.55 14.79 0.58
C VAL A 14 -13.17 13.64 1.52
N GLU A 15 -13.60 13.68 2.78
CA GLU A 15 -13.37 12.62 3.76
C GLU A 15 -14.02 11.30 3.33
N GLU A 16 -15.28 11.34 2.88
CA GLU A 16 -15.96 10.15 2.36
C GLU A 16 -15.26 9.57 1.13
N ALA A 17 -14.81 10.43 0.21
CA ALA A 17 -14.09 10.01 -0.97
C ALA A 17 -12.72 9.39 -0.64
N ALA A 18 -12.00 9.98 0.33
CA ALA A 18 -10.75 9.42 0.84
C ALA A 18 -10.98 8.05 1.50
N SER A 19 -12.04 7.92 2.32
CA SER A 19 -12.41 6.67 2.99
C SER A 19 -12.77 5.57 1.99
N ARG A 20 -13.53 5.89 0.93
CA ARG A 20 -13.81 4.94 -0.16
C ARG A 20 -12.53 4.47 -0.85
N MET A 21 -11.62 5.40 -1.16
CA MET A 21 -10.33 5.06 -1.79
C MET A 21 -9.46 4.20 -0.87
N GLU A 22 -9.34 4.56 0.40
CA GLU A 22 -8.64 3.76 1.41
C GLU A 22 -9.18 2.33 1.45
N MET A 23 -10.51 2.17 1.48
CA MET A 23 -11.17 0.87 1.52
C MET A 23 -10.86 0.02 0.28
N VAL A 24 -10.73 0.62 -0.91
CA VAL A 24 -10.30 -0.10 -2.12
C VAL A 24 -8.91 -0.71 -1.93
N PHE A 25 -7.93 0.07 -1.44
CA PHE A 25 -6.58 -0.43 -1.18
C PHE A 25 -6.54 -1.44 -0.04
N LYS A 26 -7.36 -1.24 1.01
CA LYS A 26 -7.47 -2.15 2.15
C LYS A 26 -8.01 -3.51 1.73
N ASN A 27 -9.08 -3.53 0.93
CA ASN A 27 -9.71 -4.75 0.44
C ASN A 27 -8.86 -5.49 -0.61
N ALA A 28 -8.07 -4.76 -1.40
CA ALA A 28 -7.14 -5.36 -2.35
C ALA A 28 -5.98 -6.11 -1.67
N GLY A 29 -5.60 -5.72 -0.45
CA GLY A 29 -4.54 -6.39 0.31
C GLY A 29 -3.20 -6.36 -0.42
N LEU A 30 -2.63 -7.53 -0.71
CA LEU A 30 -1.38 -7.65 -1.49
C LEU A 30 -1.61 -7.72 -3.01
N ALA A 31 -2.84 -7.95 -3.46
CA ALA A 31 -3.23 -7.97 -4.86
C ALA A 31 -3.69 -6.58 -5.30
N VAL A 32 -2.83 -5.58 -5.09
CA VAL A 32 -3.18 -4.18 -5.36
C VAL A 32 -3.43 -3.98 -6.85
N PRO A 33 -4.55 -3.36 -7.25
CA PRO A 33 -4.77 -2.91 -8.62
C PRO A 33 -3.70 -1.89 -9.04
N ALA A 34 -3.46 -1.72 -10.33
CA ALA A 34 -2.60 -0.63 -10.78
C ALA A 34 -3.17 0.71 -10.28
N VAL A 35 -2.34 1.68 -9.90
CA VAL A 35 -2.81 2.99 -9.40
C VAL A 35 -3.90 3.61 -10.30
N PRO A 36 -3.80 3.58 -11.64
CA PRO A 36 -4.87 4.08 -12.51
C PRO A 36 -6.21 3.34 -12.37
N GLU A 37 -6.17 2.02 -12.14
CA GLU A 37 -7.37 1.19 -11.95
C GLU A 37 -8.04 1.49 -10.59
N ALA A 38 -7.24 1.68 -9.54
CA ALA A 38 -7.72 2.10 -8.22
C ALA A 38 -8.39 3.48 -8.28
N LEU A 39 -7.82 4.41 -9.05
CA LEU A 39 -8.36 5.76 -9.25
C LEU A 39 -9.65 5.73 -10.10
N ALA A 40 -9.72 4.87 -11.11
CA ALA A 40 -10.92 4.71 -11.96
C ALA A 40 -12.10 4.07 -11.19
N GLY A 41 -11.82 3.09 -10.32
CA GLY A 41 -12.84 2.40 -9.52
C GLY A 41 -13.51 3.27 -8.45
N ALA A 42 -12.93 4.43 -8.12
CA ALA A 42 -13.47 5.34 -7.10
C ALA A 42 -14.61 6.24 -7.62
N GLY A 43 -14.86 6.28 -8.94
CA GLY A 43 -15.93 7.09 -9.55
C GLY A 43 -15.72 8.61 -9.42
N ILE A 44 -14.46 9.05 -9.28
CA ILE A 44 -14.09 10.45 -9.04
C ILE A 44 -13.20 10.92 -10.20
N ASP A 45 -13.27 12.21 -10.53
CA ASP A 45 -12.35 12.85 -11.47
C ASP A 45 -10.87 12.55 -11.13
N VAL A 46 -10.06 12.33 -12.16
CA VAL A 46 -8.65 11.89 -12.01
C VAL A 46 -7.81 12.89 -11.20
N GLY A 47 -8.06 14.20 -11.36
CA GLY A 47 -7.35 15.23 -10.60
C GLY A 47 -7.67 15.20 -9.10
N ARG A 48 -8.96 15.01 -8.78
CA ARG A 48 -9.40 14.82 -7.39
C ARG A 48 -8.86 13.51 -6.81
N ALA A 49 -8.89 12.42 -7.57
CA ALA A 49 -8.41 11.13 -7.13
C ALA A 49 -6.91 11.15 -6.78
N ARG A 50 -6.08 11.86 -7.57
CA ARG A 50 -4.65 12.07 -7.24
C ARG A 50 -4.46 12.84 -5.94
N THR A 51 -5.26 13.88 -5.72
CA THR A 51 -5.20 14.69 -4.49
C THR A 51 -5.53 13.86 -3.26
N LEU A 52 -6.57 13.00 -3.36
CA LEU A 52 -6.95 12.07 -2.29
C LEU A 52 -5.86 11.03 -2.02
N LEU A 53 -5.27 10.46 -3.08
CA LEU A 53 -4.16 9.51 -2.95
C LEU A 53 -2.96 10.13 -2.21
N GLU A 54 -2.58 11.36 -2.57
CA GLU A 54 -1.52 12.09 -1.87
C GLU A 54 -1.86 12.37 -0.41
N LEU A 55 -3.11 12.73 -0.12
CA LEU A 55 -3.59 12.92 1.26
C LEU A 55 -3.43 11.63 2.08
N LEU A 56 -3.88 10.49 1.55
CA LEU A 56 -3.78 9.19 2.22
C LEU A 56 -2.32 8.73 2.41
N LEU A 57 -1.45 9.03 1.44
CA LEU A 57 0.00 8.79 1.56
C LEU A 57 0.63 9.67 2.66
N ARG A 58 0.26 10.95 2.74
CA ARG A 58 0.75 11.88 3.77
C ARG A 58 0.27 11.51 5.17
N GLN A 59 -0.97 11.04 5.29
CA GLN A 59 -1.50 10.47 6.54
C GLN A 59 -0.87 9.12 6.87
N GLY A 60 -0.21 8.50 5.90
CA GLY A 60 0.47 7.23 6.05
C GLY A 60 -0.45 6.00 6.01
N LEU A 61 -1.74 6.17 5.78
CA LEU A 61 -2.71 5.06 5.60
C LEU A 61 -2.33 4.22 4.38
N LEU A 62 -1.82 4.88 3.34
CA LEU A 62 -1.20 4.23 2.19
C LEU A 62 0.31 4.40 2.23
N VAL A 63 1.02 3.44 1.67
CA VAL A 63 2.49 3.42 1.59
C VAL A 63 2.90 3.13 0.16
N ARG A 64 3.73 4.01 -0.40
CA ARG A 64 4.30 3.84 -1.73
C ARG A 64 5.55 2.98 -1.67
N ILE A 65 5.49 1.82 -2.30
CA ILE A 65 6.61 0.86 -2.42
C ILE A 65 7.43 1.15 -3.68
N SER A 66 6.74 1.45 -4.79
CA SER A 66 7.33 1.88 -6.05
C SER A 66 6.38 2.86 -6.77
N PRO A 67 6.77 3.49 -7.90
CA PRO A 67 5.88 4.40 -8.62
C PRO A 67 4.51 3.80 -8.95
N ASP A 68 4.46 2.49 -9.23
CA ASP A 68 3.25 1.78 -9.63
C ASP A 68 2.62 0.96 -8.51
N LEU A 69 3.25 0.89 -7.33
CA LEU A 69 2.82 0.03 -6.22
C LEU A 69 2.60 0.84 -4.94
N ILE A 70 1.33 0.93 -4.56
CA ILE A 70 0.87 1.58 -3.34
C ILE A 70 0.04 0.57 -2.57
N TYR A 71 0.43 0.29 -1.33
CA TYR A 71 -0.29 -0.66 -0.48
C TYR A 71 -0.95 0.07 0.67
N HIS A 72 -2.03 -0.50 1.17
CA HIS A 72 -2.55 -0.09 2.47
C HIS A 72 -1.58 -0.50 3.58
N ARG A 73 -1.36 0.38 4.57
CA ARG A 73 -0.45 0.12 5.70
C ARG A 73 -0.76 -1.20 6.40
N GLU A 74 -2.03 -1.48 6.65
CA GLU A 74 -2.47 -2.72 7.30
C GLU A 74 -2.04 -3.99 6.54
N ALA A 75 -2.01 -3.95 5.20
CA ALA A 75 -1.54 -5.09 4.41
C ALA A 75 -0.04 -5.31 4.58
N LEU A 76 0.74 -4.23 4.65
CA LEU A 76 2.17 -4.29 4.93
C LEU A 76 2.47 -4.72 6.36
N ASP A 77 1.65 -4.31 7.33
CA ASP A 77 1.81 -4.71 8.73
C ASP A 77 1.53 -6.20 8.92
N LYS A 78 0.47 -6.73 8.28
CA LYS A 78 0.20 -8.18 8.25
C LYS A 78 1.36 -8.95 7.63
N LEU A 79 1.92 -8.44 6.53
CA LEU A 79 3.07 -9.04 5.87
C LEU A 79 4.33 -8.97 6.73
N ARG A 80 4.57 -7.85 7.43
CA ARG A 80 5.65 -7.68 8.40
C ARG A 80 5.53 -8.69 9.55
N GLN A 81 4.32 -8.91 10.07
CA GLN A 81 4.06 -9.91 11.10
C GLN A 81 4.33 -11.35 10.60
N MET A 82 3.89 -11.66 9.38
CA MET A 82 4.17 -12.96 8.74
C MET A 82 5.67 -13.20 8.53
N LEU A 83 6.43 -12.16 8.16
CA LEU A 83 7.88 -12.25 8.08
C LEU A 83 8.51 -12.41 9.46
N ALA A 84 8.06 -11.62 10.45
CA ALA A 84 8.60 -11.66 11.82
C ALA A 84 8.46 -13.05 12.48
N SER A 85 7.41 -13.82 12.17
CA SER A 85 7.27 -15.20 12.67
C SER A 85 8.30 -16.17 12.07
N ARG A 86 9.06 -15.75 11.06
CA ARG A 86 10.12 -16.49 10.36
C ARG A 86 11.50 -15.90 10.61
N ARG A 87 11.69 -15.15 11.71
CA ARG A 87 12.96 -14.49 12.05
C ARG A 87 14.15 -15.47 12.02
N GLY A 88 15.24 -15.05 11.39
CA GLY A 88 16.44 -15.87 11.24
C GLY A 88 16.37 -16.95 10.15
N GLN A 89 15.20 -17.21 9.56
CA GLN A 89 15.07 -18.19 8.48
C GLN A 89 15.42 -17.53 7.13
N PRO A 90 16.39 -18.08 6.37
CA PRO A 90 16.66 -17.63 5.03
C PRO A 90 15.56 -18.12 4.07
N PHE A 91 15.17 -17.28 3.12
CA PHE A 91 14.17 -17.59 2.11
C PHE A 91 14.51 -16.96 0.76
N THR A 92 13.98 -17.55 -0.29
CA THR A 92 14.14 -17.15 -1.69
C THR A 92 12.90 -16.39 -2.16
N VAL A 93 13.02 -15.65 -3.28
CA VAL A 93 11.87 -14.96 -3.89
C VAL A 93 10.73 -15.93 -4.28
N PRO A 94 10.99 -17.13 -4.82
CA PRO A 94 9.95 -18.14 -5.03
C PRO A 94 9.19 -18.54 -3.76
N GLU A 95 9.88 -18.81 -2.64
CA GLU A 95 9.20 -19.16 -1.37
C GLU A 95 8.33 -18.02 -0.87
N PHE A 96 8.81 -16.77 -0.95
CA PHE A 96 8.01 -15.60 -0.59
C PHE A 96 6.74 -15.49 -1.45
N LYS A 97 6.82 -15.80 -2.75
CA LYS A 97 5.64 -15.86 -3.62
C LYS A 97 4.66 -16.95 -3.17
N GLU A 98 5.14 -18.12 -2.77
CA GLU A 98 4.26 -19.19 -2.26
C GLU A 98 3.53 -18.76 -0.99
N TRP A 99 4.16 -17.96 -0.13
CA TRP A 99 3.52 -17.46 1.10
C TRP A 99 2.49 -16.35 0.86
N THR A 100 2.69 -15.55 -0.19
CA THR A 100 1.90 -14.31 -0.41
C THR A 100 0.95 -14.40 -1.60
N GLY A 101 1.14 -15.36 -2.50
CA GLY A 101 0.37 -15.52 -3.73
C GLY A 101 0.67 -14.48 -4.82
N ILE A 102 1.58 -13.53 -4.61
CA ILE A 102 1.83 -12.43 -5.56
C ILE A 102 2.93 -12.77 -6.58
N SER A 103 2.80 -12.27 -7.81
CA SER A 103 3.81 -12.49 -8.84
C SER A 103 5.17 -11.84 -8.49
N ARG A 104 6.26 -12.29 -9.15
CA ARG A 104 7.62 -11.73 -8.94
C ARG A 104 7.69 -10.23 -9.20
N LYS A 105 6.88 -9.70 -10.11
CA LYS A 105 6.76 -8.27 -10.42
C LYS A 105 6.41 -7.45 -9.17
N PHE A 106 5.62 -8.03 -8.27
CA PHE A 106 5.20 -7.40 -7.01
C PHE A 106 6.08 -7.78 -5.83
N ALA A 107 6.58 -9.02 -5.81
CA ALA A 107 7.41 -9.53 -4.73
C ALA A 107 8.74 -8.80 -4.58
N ILE A 108 9.46 -8.53 -5.68
CA ILE A 108 10.79 -7.92 -5.62
C ILE A 108 10.73 -6.50 -5.02
N PRO A 109 9.87 -5.57 -5.50
CA PRO A 109 9.77 -4.24 -4.90
C PRO A 109 9.37 -4.26 -3.42
N LEU A 110 8.45 -5.15 -3.03
CA LEU A 110 8.07 -5.31 -1.62
C LEU A 110 9.25 -5.76 -0.76
N LEU A 111 10.02 -6.75 -1.23
CA LEU A 111 11.19 -7.23 -0.52
C LEU A 111 12.30 -6.17 -0.44
N GLU A 112 12.51 -5.39 -1.50
CA GLU A 112 13.43 -4.24 -1.47
C GLU A 112 12.99 -3.16 -0.48
N TYR A 113 11.68 -2.92 -0.35
CA TYR A 113 11.14 -2.06 0.68
C TYR A 113 11.41 -2.62 2.09
N PHE A 114 11.15 -3.90 2.32
CA PHE A 114 11.45 -4.53 3.61
C PHE A 114 12.95 -4.60 3.92
N ASP A 115 13.80 -4.66 2.89
CA ASP A 115 15.25 -4.55 3.05
C ASP A 115 15.64 -3.14 3.54
N LYS A 116 15.06 -2.07 2.97
CA LYS A 116 15.26 -0.68 3.41
C LYS A 116 14.75 -0.44 4.83
N GLU A 117 13.62 -1.04 5.16
CA GLU A 117 12.99 -0.99 6.49
C GLU A 117 13.68 -1.89 7.53
N ARG A 118 14.75 -2.60 7.15
CA ARG A 118 15.49 -3.54 8.01
C ARG A 118 14.64 -4.68 8.58
N VAL A 119 13.54 -5.03 7.90
CA VAL A 119 12.72 -6.21 8.20
C VAL A 119 13.34 -7.46 7.60
N THR A 120 13.94 -7.30 6.41
CA THR A 120 14.70 -8.35 5.74
C THR A 120 16.09 -7.86 5.40
N ARG A 121 17.00 -8.79 5.10
CA ARG A 121 18.33 -8.48 4.57
C ARG A 121 18.66 -9.44 3.46
N ARG A 122 19.03 -8.88 2.30
CA ARG A 122 19.49 -9.67 1.14
C ARG A 122 20.87 -10.27 1.38
N LEU A 123 20.98 -11.56 1.09
CA LEU A 123 22.19 -12.39 1.14
C LEU A 123 22.29 -13.16 -0.17
N ALA A 124 23.00 -12.61 -1.15
CA ALA A 124 23.09 -13.14 -2.52
C ALA A 124 21.71 -13.38 -3.17
N ASP A 125 21.33 -14.65 -3.37
CA ASP A 125 20.07 -15.12 -3.94
C ASP A 125 18.94 -15.30 -2.92
N LYS A 126 19.26 -15.20 -1.62
CA LYS A 126 18.32 -15.33 -0.50
C LYS A 126 18.14 -14.03 0.27
N ARG A 127 17.17 -14.04 1.18
CA ARG A 127 16.95 -13.03 2.21
C ARG A 127 16.79 -13.70 3.55
N VAL A 128 17.19 -13.01 4.61
CA VAL A 128 16.91 -13.43 5.99
C VAL A 128 16.05 -12.37 6.65
N VAL A 129 15.08 -12.79 7.47
CA VAL A 129 14.31 -11.88 8.31
C VAL A 129 15.17 -11.49 9.52
N VAL A 130 15.33 -10.18 9.76
CA VAL A 130 16.25 -9.60 10.76
C VAL A 130 15.60 -9.43 12.13
#